data_AF-A0A5I5V684-F1
#
_entry.id   AF-A0A5I5V684-F1
#
_cell.length_a   1.000
_cell.length_b   1.000
_cell.length_c   1.000
_cell.angle_alpha   90.00
_cell.angle_beta   90.00
_cell.angle_gamma   90.00
#
_symmetry.space_group_name_H-M   'P 1'
#
loop_
_entity.id
_entity.type
_entity.pdbx_description
1 polymer ?
#
loop_
_entity_poly.entity_id
_entity_poly.type
_entity_poly.pdbx_seq_one_letter_code
_entity_poly.pdbx_strand_id
1 'polypeptide(L)'
;MNTLIKNVPIARAGKIIDGREITQSMLKHCVETFNPDYYQPNIGEFIDDPMETVNIKNQGKIERLTLKDDTLFADVEMYMPIADVKKLCQFPAIAYMEHENPKFRALMYVILAKRPNREDCIALKDCEMREI
;
A
#
# COMPACT_ATOMS: atom_id res chain seq x y z
N MET A 1 -1.19 2.75 -20.94
CA MET A 1 -0.59 3.95 -20.35
C MET A 1 -0.71 3.78 -18.85
N ASN A 2 0.43 3.77 -18.17
CA ASN A 2 0.49 3.52 -16.73
C ASN A 2 0.78 4.84 -16.01
N THR A 3 0.47 4.91 -14.73
CA THR A 3 0.71 6.11 -13.92
C THR A 3 1.76 5.82 -12.87
N LEU A 4 2.80 6.63 -12.80
CA LEU A 4 3.72 6.64 -11.67
C LEU A 4 3.32 7.72 -10.66
N ILE A 5 3.27 7.32 -9.39
CA ILE A 5 3.02 8.19 -8.24
C ILE A 5 4.22 8.04 -7.30
N LYS A 6 4.94 9.13 -7.04
CA LYS A 6 6.14 9.07 -6.19
C LYS A 6 5.83 9.43 -4.74
N ASN A 7 6.57 8.84 -3.81
CA ASN A 7 6.50 9.13 -2.38
C ASN A 7 5.07 9.10 -1.81
N VAL A 8 4.29 8.09 -2.19
CA VAL A 8 2.96 7.86 -1.62
C VAL A 8 3.11 7.39 -0.18
N PRO A 9 2.56 8.08 0.84
CA PRO A 9 2.54 7.56 2.20
C PRO A 9 1.53 6.41 2.28
N ILE A 10 2.01 5.20 2.54
CA ILE A 10 1.18 3.99 2.59
C ILE A 10 0.91 3.47 4.00
N ALA A 11 1.72 3.88 4.98
CA ALA A 11 1.48 3.63 6.39
C ALA A 11 2.29 4.59 7.26
N ARG A 12 1.82 4.82 8.50
CA ARG A 12 2.55 5.58 9.51
C ARG A 12 2.45 4.87 10.85
N ALA A 13 3.54 4.86 11.61
CA ALA A 13 3.56 4.25 12.93
C ALA A 13 2.61 4.99 13.90
N GLY A 14 1.98 4.25 14.79
CA GLY A 14 0.94 4.71 15.71
C GLY A 14 -0.37 3.93 15.57
N LYS A 15 -1.36 4.33 16.36
CA LYS A 15 -2.70 3.69 16.37
C LYS A 15 -3.52 4.10 15.15
N ILE A 16 -4.28 3.13 14.62
CA ILE A 16 -5.28 3.35 13.58
C ILE A 16 -6.69 3.39 14.20
N ILE A 17 -7.70 3.79 13.42
CA ILE A 17 -9.07 4.07 13.90
C ILE A 17 -9.70 2.87 14.62
N ASP A 18 -9.42 1.64 14.21
CA ASP A 18 -9.95 0.43 14.85
C ASP A 18 -9.17 -0.04 16.09
N GLY A 19 -8.20 0.76 16.54
CA GLY A 19 -7.42 0.50 17.75
C GLY A 19 -6.18 -0.38 17.53
N ARG A 20 -5.98 -0.97 16.35
CA ARG A 20 -4.73 -1.64 16.00
C ARG A 20 -3.57 -0.65 15.96
N GLU A 21 -2.35 -1.15 16.13
CA GLU A 21 -1.14 -0.35 16.15
C GLU A 21 -0.19 -0.77 15.04
N ILE A 22 0.28 0.19 14.25
CA ILE A 22 1.38 0.02 13.31
C ILE A 22 2.65 0.44 14.06
N THR A 23 3.61 -0.46 14.22
CA THR A 23 4.86 -0.14 14.92
C THR A 23 5.93 0.31 13.93
N GLN A 24 6.90 1.10 14.41
CA GLN A 24 8.06 1.46 13.59
C GLN A 24 8.87 0.23 13.16
N SER A 25 8.93 -0.81 14.00
CA SER A 25 9.61 -2.07 13.66
C SER A 25 8.93 -2.80 12.51
N MET A 26 7.59 -2.81 12.45
CA MET A 26 6.85 -3.36 11.31
C MET A 26 7.20 -2.64 10.01
N LEU A 27 7.24 -1.31 10.05
CA LEU A 27 7.56 -0.51 8.86
C LEU A 27 9.01 -0.71 8.40
N LYS A 28 9.97 -0.78 9.33
CA LYS A 28 11.37 -1.12 9.04
C LYS A 28 11.47 -2.47 8.36
N HIS A 29 10.79 -3.48 8.92
CA HIS A 29 10.81 -4.83 8.37
C HIS A 29 10.20 -4.91 6.97
N CYS A 30 9.16 -4.11 6.68
CA CYS A 30 8.62 -4.00 5.32
C CYS A 30 9.66 -3.52 4.30
N VAL A 31 10.51 -2.55 4.67
CA VAL A 31 11.59 -2.06 3.80
C VAL A 31 12.69 -3.11 3.65
N GLU A 32 13.12 -3.72 4.74
CA GLU A 32 14.22 -4.70 4.77
C GLU A 32 13.91 -5.96 3.98
N THR A 33 12.65 -6.39 3.95
CA THR A 33 12.21 -7.62 3.28
C THR A 33 11.64 -7.39 1.88
N PHE A 34 11.53 -6.14 1.44
CA PHE A 34 10.99 -5.84 0.13
C PHE A 34 11.98 -6.25 -0.97
N ASN A 35 11.61 -7.30 -1.70
CA ASN A 35 12.34 -7.78 -2.85
C ASN A 35 11.34 -8.15 -3.97
N PRO A 36 11.16 -7.27 -4.98
CA PRO A 36 10.17 -7.47 -6.04
C PRO A 36 10.47 -8.68 -6.94
N ASP A 37 11.73 -9.12 -7.03
CA ASP A 37 12.11 -10.33 -7.78
C ASP A 37 11.64 -11.61 -7.07
N TYR A 38 11.51 -11.56 -5.75
CA TYR A 38 11.03 -12.67 -4.94
C TYR A 38 9.51 -12.61 -4.73
N TYR A 39 9.00 -11.44 -4.34
CA TYR A 39 7.58 -11.19 -4.14
C TYR A 39 7.24 -9.73 -4.39
N GLN A 40 6.34 -9.49 -5.34
CA GLN A 40 5.79 -8.17 -5.63
C GLN A 40 4.43 -8.03 -4.93
N PRO A 41 4.30 -7.15 -3.91
CA PRO A 41 3.02 -6.90 -3.27
C PRO A 41 2.03 -6.30 -4.26
N ASN A 42 0.80 -6.84 -4.28
CA ASN A 42 -0.26 -6.25 -5.10
C ASN A 42 -0.71 -4.93 -4.49
N ILE A 43 -1.02 -3.97 -5.36
CA ILE A 43 -1.71 -2.74 -4.99
C ILE A 43 -3.12 -2.81 -5.56
N GLY A 44 -4.14 -2.59 -4.73
CA GLY A 44 -5.51 -2.49 -5.25
C GLY A 44 -6.62 -2.63 -4.23
N GLU A 45 -7.83 -2.76 -4.75
CA GLU A 45 -9.07 -2.90 -3.99
C GLU A 45 -9.40 -4.37 -3.68
N PHE A 46 -10.08 -4.61 -2.57
CA PHE A 46 -10.68 -5.91 -2.29
C PHE A 46 -11.75 -6.25 -3.33
N ILE A 47 -11.76 -7.50 -3.80
CA ILE A 47 -12.77 -8.03 -4.71
C ILE A 47 -14.00 -8.50 -3.93
N ASP A 48 -13.76 -9.13 -2.78
CA ASP A 48 -14.75 -9.79 -1.92
C ASP A 48 -14.74 -9.19 -0.50
N ASP A 49 -15.56 -9.73 0.42
CA ASP A 49 -15.49 -9.34 1.84
C ASP A 49 -14.12 -9.75 2.41
N PRO A 50 -13.28 -8.79 2.84
CA PRO A 50 -11.95 -9.08 3.39
C PRO A 50 -11.98 -9.86 4.71
N MET A 51 -13.14 -9.97 5.37
CA MET A 51 -13.32 -10.82 6.54
C MET A 51 -13.46 -12.31 6.18
N GLU A 52 -13.80 -12.62 4.93
CA GLU A 52 -13.93 -13.98 4.42
C GLU A 52 -12.72 -14.40 3.58
N THR A 53 -12.31 -13.57 2.62
CA THR A 53 -11.15 -13.85 1.77
C THR A 53 -10.38 -12.58 1.41
N VAL A 54 -9.05 -12.65 1.49
CA VAL A 54 -8.16 -11.52 1.15
C VAL A 54 -7.83 -11.60 -0.35
N ASN A 55 -8.82 -11.33 -1.20
CA ASN A 55 -8.65 -11.24 -2.65
C ASN A 55 -8.53 -9.78 -3.08
N ILE A 56 -7.39 -9.40 -3.65
CA ILE A 56 -7.14 -8.05 -4.14
C ILE A 56 -7.02 -8.07 -5.66
N LYS A 57 -7.77 -7.20 -6.31
CA LYS A 57 -7.62 -6.94 -7.74
C LYS A 57 -6.31 -6.18 -7.93
N ASN A 58 -5.29 -6.85 -8.45
CA ASN A 58 -4.02 -6.19 -8.74
C ASN A 58 -4.24 -5.07 -9.77
N GLN A 59 -3.99 -3.84 -9.34
CA GLN A 59 -4.12 -2.60 -10.10
C GLN A 59 -2.78 -1.86 -10.25
N GLY A 60 -1.71 -2.37 -9.64
CA GLY A 60 -0.41 -1.73 -9.65
C GLY A 60 0.65 -2.47 -8.84
N LYS A 61 1.86 -1.94 -8.86
CA LYS A 61 3.03 -2.46 -8.15
C LYS A 61 3.80 -1.37 -7.45
N ILE A 62 4.57 -1.80 -6.47
CA ILE A 62 5.52 -0.96 -5.73
C ILE A 62 6.85 -1.02 -6.47
N GLU A 63 7.36 0.12 -6.89
CA GLU A 63 8.69 0.25 -7.49
C GLU A 63 9.78 0.36 -6.42
N ARG A 64 9.47 1.05 -5.32
CA ARG A 64 10.41 1.33 -4.24
C ARG A 64 9.69 1.59 -2.93
N LEU A 65 10.27 1.12 -1.82
CA LEU A 65 9.86 1.48 -0.47
C LEU A 65 10.92 2.35 0.21
N THR A 66 10.48 3.29 1.03
CA THR A 66 11.36 4.13 1.84
C THR A 66 10.68 4.47 3.16
N LEU A 67 11.41 4.37 4.27
CA LEU A 67 10.92 4.79 5.59
C LEU A 67 11.52 6.15 5.94
N LYS A 68 10.68 7.13 6.28
CA LYS A 68 11.10 8.45 6.73
C LYS A 68 10.11 8.99 7.78
N ASP A 69 10.61 9.55 8.88
CA ASP A 69 9.79 10.19 9.93
C ASP A 69 8.57 9.34 10.36
N ASP A 70 8.83 8.07 10.67
CA ASP A 70 7.84 7.05 11.05
C ASP A 70 6.76 6.74 10.00
N THR A 71 6.96 7.20 8.77
CA THR A 71 6.05 7.01 7.64
C THR A 71 6.71 6.16 6.57
N LEU A 72 6.04 5.09 6.18
CA LEU A 72 6.42 4.24 5.07
C LEU A 72 5.88 4.86 3.78
N PHE A 73 6.78 5.19 2.87
CA PHE A 73 6.50 5.72 1.56
C PHE A 73 6.74 4.66 0.48
N ALA A 74 5.95 4.72 -0.58
CA ALA A 74 6.10 3.91 -1.78
C ALA A 74 6.14 4.76 -3.04
N ASP A 75 7.04 4.42 -3.96
CA ASP A 75 6.84 4.78 -5.37
C ASP A 75 5.97 3.71 -6.00
N VAL A 76 4.85 4.12 -6.61
CA VAL A 76 3.78 3.24 -7.06
C VAL A 76 3.58 3.40 -8.56
N GLU A 77 3.64 2.30 -9.29
CA GLU A 77 3.16 2.21 -10.67
C GLU A 77 1.75 1.63 -10.68
N MET A 78 0.77 2.42 -11.12
CA MET A 78 -0.60 1.98 -11.36
C MET A 78 -0.77 1.57 -12.83
N TYR A 79 -1.40 0.43 -13.07
CA TYR A 79 -1.66 -0.12 -14.41
C TYR A 79 -2.88 0.54 -15.09
N MET A 80 -3.01 1.86 -14.95
CA MET A 80 -4.08 2.64 -15.55
C MET A 80 -3.68 4.12 -15.68
N PRO A 81 -4.38 4.90 -16.53
CA PRO A 81 -4.16 6.35 -16.66
C PRO A 81 -4.49 7.14 -15.39
N ILE A 82 -3.93 8.36 -15.27
CA ILE A 82 -4.14 9.26 -14.13
C ILE A 82 -5.63 9.52 -13.88
N ALA A 83 -6.39 9.71 -14.95
CA ALA A 83 -7.82 9.97 -14.87
C ALA A 83 -8.61 8.84 -14.19
N ASP A 84 -8.14 7.60 -14.32
CA ASP A 84 -8.76 6.43 -13.71
C ASP A 84 -8.21 6.17 -12.30
N VAL A 85 -6.91 6.39 -12.05
CA VAL A 85 -6.34 6.36 -10.70
C VAL A 85 -7.12 7.30 -9.76
N LYS A 86 -7.46 8.51 -10.24
CA LYS A 86 -8.22 9.50 -9.45
C LYS A 86 -9.65 9.07 -9.07
N LYS A 87 -10.21 8.05 -9.74
CA LYS A 87 -11.57 7.51 -9.47
C LYS A 87 -11.57 6.35 -8.48
N LEU A 88 -10.41 5.76 -8.18
CA LEU A 88 -10.29 4.60 -7.28
C LEU A 88 -10.60 4.95 -5.82
N CYS A 89 -10.76 3.90 -5.01
CA CYS A 89 -10.55 4.00 -3.58
C CYS A 89 -9.20 4.67 -3.29
N GLN A 90 -9.21 5.64 -2.37
CA GLN A 90 -8.18 6.67 -2.38
C GLN A 90 -7.11 6.44 -1.34
N PHE A 91 -7.40 5.76 -0.24
CA PHE A 91 -6.50 5.75 0.92
C PHE A 91 -5.69 4.46 0.95
N PRO A 92 -4.36 4.52 0.73
CA PRO A 92 -3.52 3.35 0.83
C PRO A 92 -3.40 2.89 2.29
N ALA A 93 -3.37 1.58 2.49
CA ALA A 93 -3.09 0.93 3.78
C ALA A 93 -2.28 -0.34 3.55
N ILE A 94 -1.40 -0.68 4.49
CA ILE A 94 -0.59 -1.90 4.39
C ILE A 94 -1.33 -3.12 4.95
N ALA A 95 -1.14 -4.27 4.31
CA ALA A 95 -1.39 -5.58 4.90
C ALA A 95 -0.04 -6.21 5.29
N TYR A 96 0.25 -6.22 6.58
CA TYR A 96 1.44 -6.86 7.13
C TYR A 96 1.07 -8.19 7.77
N MET A 97 1.38 -9.30 7.12
CA MET A 97 0.96 -10.63 7.54
C MET A 97 1.94 -11.71 7.07
N GLU A 98 1.86 -12.88 7.69
CA GLU A 98 2.54 -14.09 7.22
C GLU A 98 1.79 -14.64 6.00
N HIS A 99 2.54 -15.18 5.04
CA HIS A 99 1.98 -15.84 3.88
C HIS A 99 2.69 -17.19 3.69
N GLU A 100 2.18 -18.05 2.81
CA GLU A 100 2.88 -19.30 2.50
C GLU A 100 4.18 -19.04 1.70
N ASN A 101 4.20 -17.89 1.01
CA ASN A 101 5.34 -17.38 0.25
C ASN A 101 5.28 -15.84 0.22
N PRO A 102 6.11 -15.11 1.00
CA PRO A 102 7.14 -15.58 1.95
C PRO A 102 6.57 -16.22 3.23
N LYS A 103 7.26 -17.25 3.76
CA LYS A 103 6.98 -17.89 5.08
C LYS A 103 7.32 -17.02 6.31
N PHE A 104 7.29 -15.71 6.16
CA PHE A 104 7.54 -14.74 7.24
C PHE A 104 6.64 -13.53 7.06
N ARG A 105 6.48 -12.70 8.09
CA ARG A 105 5.67 -11.49 8.00
C ARG A 105 6.32 -10.47 7.07
N ALA A 106 5.61 -10.09 6.02
CA ALA A 106 6.08 -9.07 5.08
C ALA A 106 4.95 -8.11 4.72
N LEU A 107 5.27 -7.08 3.95
CA LEU A 107 4.27 -6.32 3.23
C LEU A 107 3.67 -7.21 2.14
N MET A 108 2.44 -7.68 2.35
CA MET A 108 1.77 -8.56 1.40
C MET A 108 0.97 -7.76 0.37
N TYR A 109 0.32 -6.69 0.81
CA TYR A 109 -0.54 -5.88 -0.04
C TYR A 109 -0.50 -4.41 0.35
N VAL A 110 -0.75 -3.55 -0.63
CA VAL A 110 -1.21 -2.18 -0.39
C VAL A 110 -2.67 -2.09 -0.81
N ILE A 111 -3.53 -2.03 0.20
CA ILE A 111 -4.98 -1.98 0.03
C ILE A 111 -5.39 -0.54 -0.24
N LEU A 112 -6.17 -0.33 -1.29
CA LEU A 112 -6.80 0.95 -1.58
C LEU A 112 -8.20 0.97 -0.95
N ALA A 113 -8.33 1.69 0.16
CA ALA A 113 -9.56 1.77 0.94
C ALA A 113 -10.40 3.01 0.57
N LYS A 114 -11.73 2.87 0.68
CA LYS A 114 -12.68 3.99 0.51
C LYS A 114 -12.57 5.03 1.61
N ARG A 115 -12.19 4.60 2.81
CA ARG A 115 -12.07 5.42 4.00
C ARG A 115 -10.65 5.34 4.52
N PRO A 116 -10.11 6.43 5.07
CA PRO A 116 -8.80 6.39 5.69
C PRO A 116 -8.85 5.52 6.95
N ASN A 117 -7.75 4.84 7.28
CA ASN A 117 -7.61 4.12 8.54
C ASN A 117 -7.00 4.99 9.66
N ARG A 118 -6.58 6.22 9.35
CA ARG A 118 -6.13 7.27 10.28
C ARG A 118 -6.56 8.65 9.79
N GLU A 119 -6.73 9.61 10.69
CA GLU A 119 -7.13 10.97 10.34
C GLU A 119 -6.10 11.69 9.44
N ASP A 120 -4.82 11.32 9.55
CA ASP A 120 -3.71 11.91 8.80
C ASP A 120 -3.35 11.15 7.51
N CYS A 121 -4.20 10.22 7.04
CA CYS A 121 -3.97 9.52 5.77
C CYS A 121 -4.08 10.47 4.57
N ILE A 122 -3.14 10.36 3.64
CA ILE A 122 -3.19 11.05 2.35
C ILE A 122 -3.78 10.11 1.29
N ALA A 123 -4.72 10.63 0.52
CA ALA A 123 -5.33 9.91 -0.59
C ALA A 123 -4.42 9.94 -1.83
N LEU A 124 -4.44 8.87 -2.64
CA LEU A 124 -3.69 8.77 -3.89
C LEU A 124 -3.96 9.96 -4.81
N LYS A 125 -5.22 10.38 -4.96
CA LYS A 125 -5.63 11.52 -5.80
C LYS A 125 -4.95 12.84 -5.43
N ASP A 126 -4.46 12.96 -4.20
CA ASP A 126 -3.81 14.15 -3.64
C ASP A 126 -2.28 14.07 -3.75
N CYS A 127 -1.75 12.94 -4.26
CA CYS A 127 -0.33 12.76 -4.58
C CYS A 127 -0.02 13.24 -6.00
N GLU A 128 1.24 13.63 -6.23
CA GLU A 128 1.71 14.01 -7.56
C GLU A 128 1.83 12.77 -8.47
N MET A 129 1.23 12.84 -9.65
CA MET A 129 1.16 11.74 -10.62
C MET A 129 1.74 12.15 -11.97
N ARG A 130 2.37 11.18 -12.65
CA ARG A 130 2.81 11.33 -14.05
C ARG A 130 2.48 10.07 -14.85
N GLU A 131 2.14 10.24 -16.12
CA GLU A 131 2.00 9.11 -17.05
C GLU A 131 3.38 8.56 -17.40
N ILE A 132 3.48 7.24 -17.58
CA ILE A 132 4.67 6.50 -18.02
C ILE A 132 4.32 5.40 -19.04
#